data_AF-A0A3M5LVV9-F1
#
_entry.id   AF-A0A3M5LVV9-F1
#
_cell.length_a   1.000
_cell.length_b   1.000
_cell.length_c   1.000
_cell.angle_alpha   90.00
_cell.angle_beta   90.00
_cell.angle_gamma   90.00
#
_symmetry.space_group_name_H-M   'P 1'
#
loop_
_entity.id
_entity.type
_entity.pdbx_description
1 polymer ?
#
loop_
_entity_poly.entity_id
_entity_poly.type
_entity_poly.pdbx_seq_one_letter_code
_entity_poly.pdbx_strand_id
1 'polypeptide(L)'
;MYEDAVMNLDKALVLRTCANNMADHCGLIWPASGTVESKYWQSTRRHENGLVGLLWGAGTSAFLSVHADARWIVCEVAVADIISLDEPGMVKFPRAEVVHVGDRISASHFISARQADPASTPPPTSMTTATPPPTPTPAAAHVTLPVAASVTLPVAEQASHEVFDVALVIAAAPSVNTLPVTTPQNLQTATYGSTLSGDNHSRLIAGYGSNETAGNHSDLIAGYGSTGTAGSDSSLVAGYGSTQTAGGDSALTAGYGSTQTAREGSNLTAGYGSTGTAGSDSSLIAGYGSTQTSGEDSSLTAGYGSTQTAQEGSNLTAGYGSTGTAGSDSSLIAGYGSTQTSGGDSSLTAGYGSTQTAQEGSNLTSGYGSTGTAGADSSLIAGYGSTQTSGSDSALTAGYGSTQTAQEGSNLTAGYGSTGTAGSDSSLIAGYGSTQTSGSDSSLTAGYGSTQTAQEGSNLTAGYGSTGTAGVDSSLIAGYG
;
A
#
# COMPACT_ATOMS: atom_id res chain seq x y z
N MET A 1 -19.23 -9.76 71.43
CA MET A 1 -18.22 -9.89 70.36
C MET A 1 -18.81 -9.29 69.11
N TYR A 2 -18.30 -8.13 68.72
CA TYR A 2 -18.30 -7.57 67.37
C TYR A 2 -17.10 -6.62 67.43
N GLU A 3 -16.02 -7.00 66.77
CA GLU A 3 -14.83 -6.15 66.64
C GLU A 3 -14.94 -5.50 65.26
N ASP A 4 -15.04 -4.17 65.24
CA ASP A 4 -15.29 -3.43 64.01
C ASP A 4 -14.10 -3.55 63.05
N ALA A 5 -14.41 -3.75 61.77
CA ALA A 5 -13.41 -3.93 60.74
C ALA A 5 -12.66 -2.61 60.48
N VAL A 6 -11.41 -2.53 60.96
CA VAL A 6 -10.46 -1.50 60.54
C VAL A 6 -10.12 -1.74 59.06
N MET A 7 -10.85 -1.08 58.17
CA MET A 7 -10.57 -1.06 56.73
C MET A 7 -9.19 -0.44 56.52
N ASN A 8 -8.23 -1.29 56.15
CA ASN A 8 -6.81 -0.98 56.27
C ASN A 8 -6.26 -0.34 54.97
N LEU A 9 -5.66 0.85 55.07
CA LEU A 9 -5.15 1.60 53.90
C LEU A 9 -3.84 1.05 53.29
N ASP A 10 -3.36 -0.10 53.78
CA ASP A 10 -2.04 -0.65 53.47
C ASP A 10 -1.89 -1.22 52.04
N LYS A 11 -2.95 -1.29 51.23
CA LYS A 11 -2.93 -1.87 49.88
C LYS A 11 -3.46 -0.88 48.81
N ALA A 12 -2.82 -0.89 47.64
CA ALA A 12 -3.29 -0.20 46.43
C ALA A 12 -3.48 -1.19 45.27
N LEU A 13 -4.34 -0.84 44.30
CA LEU A 13 -4.50 -1.62 43.07
C LEU A 13 -3.47 -1.18 42.03
N VAL A 14 -2.88 -2.16 41.34
CA VAL A 14 -1.99 -1.95 40.19
C VAL A 14 -2.48 -2.77 39.01
N LEU A 15 -2.59 -2.11 37.86
CA LEU A 15 -3.03 -2.68 36.58
C LEU A 15 -1.83 -3.05 35.72
N ARG A 16 -1.83 -4.25 35.13
CA ARG A 16 -0.88 -4.61 34.07
C ARG A 16 -1.52 -5.46 32.98
N THR A 17 -0.78 -5.68 31.91
CA THR A 17 -1.09 -6.69 30.89
C THR A 17 -0.07 -7.83 30.91
N CYS A 18 -0.53 -9.02 30.52
CA CYS A 18 0.27 -10.18 30.11
C CYS A 18 -0.23 -10.70 28.75
N ALA A 19 0.53 -11.57 28.11
CA ALA A 19 0.07 -12.32 26.94
C ALA A 19 -1.06 -13.30 27.28
N ASN A 20 -1.71 -13.86 26.26
CA ASN A 20 -2.83 -14.81 26.36
C ASN A 20 -2.54 -16.05 27.23
N ASN A 21 -1.26 -16.44 27.34
CA ASN A 21 -0.76 -17.53 28.19
C ASN A 21 -0.33 -17.08 29.61
N MET A 22 -0.73 -15.88 30.03
CA MET A 22 -0.34 -15.21 31.29
C MET A 22 1.16 -14.88 31.45
N ALA A 23 1.99 -15.02 30.41
CA ALA A 23 3.38 -14.57 30.44
C ALA A 23 3.49 -13.05 30.37
N ASP A 24 4.39 -12.46 31.16
CA ASP A 24 4.85 -11.08 30.93
C ASP A 24 6.09 -10.99 30.03
N HIS A 25 6.52 -9.76 29.73
CA HIS A 25 7.66 -9.46 28.85
C HIS A 25 9.01 -10.01 29.37
N CYS A 26 9.08 -10.45 30.64
CA CYS A 26 10.26 -11.08 31.23
C CYS A 26 10.13 -12.62 31.30
N GLY A 27 9.05 -13.20 30.76
CA GLY A 27 8.78 -14.63 30.78
C GLY A 27 8.23 -15.15 32.11
N LEU A 28 7.86 -14.28 33.06
CA LEU A 28 7.18 -14.70 34.28
C LEU A 28 5.73 -15.02 33.95
N ILE A 29 5.28 -16.24 34.27
CA ILE A 29 3.86 -16.62 34.17
C ILE A 29 3.13 -16.12 35.42
N TRP A 30 2.14 -15.25 35.23
CA TRP A 30 1.31 -14.73 36.31
C TRP A 30 0.17 -15.69 36.66
N PRO A 31 -0.19 -15.85 37.94
CA PRO A 31 -1.33 -16.69 38.33
C PRO A 31 -2.65 -16.03 37.94
N ALA A 32 -3.70 -16.83 37.76
CA ALA A 32 -5.05 -16.32 37.49
C ALA A 32 -5.69 -15.66 38.74
N SER A 33 -5.22 -16.02 39.93
CA SER A 33 -5.53 -15.37 41.21
C SER A 33 -4.47 -15.74 42.27
N GLY A 34 -4.30 -14.90 43.29
CA GLY A 34 -3.35 -15.13 44.38
C GLY A 34 -1.92 -14.61 44.14
N THR A 35 -0.98 -15.02 44.99
CA THR A 35 0.33 -14.37 45.16
C THR A 35 1.29 -14.55 43.97
N VAL A 36 1.98 -13.46 43.61
CA VAL A 36 3.08 -13.41 42.63
C VAL A 36 4.25 -12.59 43.20
N GLU A 37 5.49 -12.99 42.92
CA GLU A 37 6.71 -12.39 43.50
C GLU A 37 7.89 -12.39 42.52
N SER A 38 8.68 -11.31 42.52
CA SER A 38 9.88 -11.16 41.70
C SER A 38 11.10 -11.76 42.38
N LYS A 39 11.54 -12.92 41.86
CA LYS A 39 12.73 -13.66 42.35
C LYS A 39 14.06 -12.88 42.29
N TYR A 40 14.08 -11.75 41.60
CA TYR A 40 15.27 -10.93 41.37
C TYR A 40 15.07 -9.47 41.80
N TRP A 41 14.21 -9.22 42.79
CA TRP A 41 13.90 -7.87 43.28
C TRP A 41 15.13 -7.00 43.59
N GLN A 42 15.12 -5.76 43.13
CA GLN A 42 16.05 -4.70 43.54
C GLN A 42 15.29 -3.39 43.78
N SER A 43 15.53 -2.76 44.93
CA SER A 43 14.97 -1.46 45.30
C SER A 43 15.65 -0.33 44.53
N THR A 44 15.23 -0.14 43.28
CA THR A 44 15.74 0.84 42.32
C THR A 44 14.57 1.43 41.51
N ARG A 45 14.71 2.68 41.05
CA ARG A 45 13.72 3.34 40.17
C ARG A 45 13.82 2.94 38.69
N ARG A 46 14.43 1.79 38.39
CA ARG A 46 14.46 1.23 37.03
C ARG A 46 13.44 0.12 36.92
N HIS A 47 12.84 -0.03 35.74
CA HIS A 47 11.91 -1.11 35.39
C HIS A 47 12.45 -2.53 35.66
N GLU A 48 13.77 -2.73 35.47
CA GLU A 48 14.43 -4.01 35.74
C GLU A 48 14.30 -4.46 37.20
N ASN A 49 14.39 -5.77 37.44
CA ASN A 49 14.46 -6.33 38.80
C ASN A 49 13.24 -5.99 39.69
N GLY A 50 12.02 -6.16 39.17
CA GLY A 50 10.77 -6.09 39.94
C GLY A 50 9.55 -6.48 39.10
N LEU A 51 8.36 -6.46 39.72
CA LEU A 51 7.08 -6.51 39.02
C LEU A 51 6.65 -5.06 38.70
N VAL A 52 5.98 -4.81 37.58
CA VAL A 52 5.60 -3.44 37.13
C VAL A 52 4.14 -3.36 36.67
N GLY A 53 3.56 -2.16 36.77
CA GLY A 53 2.24 -1.81 36.23
C GLY A 53 1.85 -0.36 36.53
N LEU A 54 0.64 0.04 36.11
CA LEU A 54 0.06 1.35 36.38
C LEU A 54 -0.68 1.37 37.72
N LEU A 55 -0.26 2.27 38.61
CA LEU A 55 -0.93 2.51 39.88
C LEU A 55 -2.35 3.01 39.62
N TRP A 56 -3.35 2.36 40.21
CA TRP A 56 -4.77 2.64 39.99
C TRP A 56 -5.22 2.59 38.52
N GLY A 57 -4.44 1.97 37.63
CA GLY A 57 -4.71 1.94 36.19
C GLY A 57 -4.54 3.27 35.45
N ALA A 58 -4.05 4.33 36.13
CA ALA A 58 -3.85 5.65 35.57
C ALA A 58 -2.37 5.89 35.22
N GLY A 59 -2.09 6.50 34.07
CA GLY A 59 -0.73 6.81 33.61
C GLY A 59 -0.47 6.43 32.15
N THR A 60 0.81 6.20 31.81
CA THR A 60 1.22 5.91 30.42
C THR A 60 0.86 4.49 29.98
N SER A 61 0.21 4.38 28.82
CA SER A 61 -0.11 3.09 28.18
C SER A 61 1.09 2.41 27.50
N ALA A 62 2.24 3.08 27.39
CA ALA A 62 3.41 2.62 26.63
C ALA A 62 4.02 1.28 27.09
N PHE A 63 3.71 0.84 28.31
CA PHE A 63 4.18 -0.43 28.89
C PHE A 63 3.07 -1.49 29.00
N LEU A 64 1.91 -1.26 28.35
CA LEU A 64 0.80 -2.20 28.27
C LEU A 64 0.64 -2.78 26.86
N SER A 65 0.42 -4.08 26.79
CA SER A 65 0.10 -4.80 25.56
C SER A 65 -1.34 -4.51 25.14
N VAL A 66 -1.51 -3.78 24.04
CA VAL A 66 -2.82 -3.50 23.43
C VAL A 66 -3.30 -4.59 22.46
N HIS A 67 -2.59 -5.74 22.40
CA HIS A 67 -3.02 -6.89 21.58
C HIS A 67 -4.37 -7.45 22.06
N ALA A 68 -5.22 -7.85 21.12
CA ALA A 68 -6.60 -8.25 21.41
C ALA A 68 -6.74 -9.54 22.26
N ASP A 69 -5.68 -10.34 22.37
CA ASP A 69 -5.60 -11.54 23.21
C ASP A 69 -4.87 -11.31 24.55
N ALA A 70 -4.38 -10.08 24.81
CA ALA A 70 -3.70 -9.74 26.05
C ALA A 70 -4.65 -9.84 27.26
N ARG A 71 -4.15 -10.39 28.37
CA ARG A 71 -4.89 -10.47 29.63
C ARG A 71 -4.58 -9.26 30.49
N TRP A 72 -5.63 -8.56 30.88
CA TRP A 72 -5.58 -7.42 31.79
C TRP A 72 -5.72 -7.93 33.22
N ILE A 73 -4.71 -7.65 34.03
CA ILE A 73 -4.54 -8.17 35.39
C ILE A 73 -4.61 -7.00 36.36
N VAL A 74 -5.51 -7.08 37.35
CA VAL A 74 -5.49 -6.19 38.52
C VAL A 74 -4.93 -6.97 39.69
N CYS A 75 -3.95 -6.38 40.36
CA CYS A 75 -3.32 -6.96 41.55
C CYS A 75 -3.28 -5.95 42.71
N GLU A 76 -3.41 -6.47 43.93
CA GLU A 76 -3.22 -5.71 45.17
C GLU A 76 -1.74 -5.73 45.56
N VAL A 77 -1.19 -4.54 45.86
CA VAL A 77 0.20 -4.33 46.23
C VAL A 77 0.25 -3.56 47.54
N ALA A 78 1.10 -3.98 48.48
CA ALA A 78 1.27 -3.26 49.73
C ALA A 78 1.91 -1.88 49.47
N VAL A 79 1.34 -0.80 50.00
CA VAL A 79 1.77 0.59 49.70
C VAL A 79 3.22 0.84 50.14
N ALA A 80 3.67 0.21 51.22
CA ALA A 80 5.05 0.28 51.69
C ALA A 80 6.07 -0.45 50.77
N ASP A 81 5.61 -1.36 49.92
CA ASP A 81 6.44 -2.13 48.97
C ASP A 81 6.50 -1.47 47.56
N ILE A 82 5.84 -0.31 47.37
CA ILE A 82 5.75 0.40 46.07
C ILE A 82 6.89 1.40 45.87
N ILE A 83 7.50 1.36 44.68
CA ILE A 83 8.44 2.36 44.17
C ILE A 83 7.84 3.01 42.92
N SER A 84 7.60 4.32 42.94
CA SER A 84 7.28 5.08 41.72
C SER A 84 8.47 5.09 40.76
N LEU A 85 8.19 4.82 39.48
CA LEU A 85 9.14 4.98 38.38
C LEU A 85 9.09 6.43 37.86
N ASP A 86 9.96 6.78 36.93
CA ASP A 86 10.07 8.16 36.43
C ASP A 86 8.98 8.47 35.37
N GLU A 87 8.33 7.44 34.82
CA GLU A 87 7.22 7.53 33.86
C GLU A 87 5.84 7.70 34.54
N PRO A 88 4.93 8.54 34.01
CA PRO A 88 3.66 8.87 34.68
C PRO A 88 2.81 7.65 35.04
N GLY A 89 2.52 7.51 36.35
CA GLY A 89 1.66 6.46 36.91
C GLY A 89 2.30 5.07 37.04
N MET A 90 3.51 4.86 36.50
CA MET A 90 4.18 3.57 36.57
C MET A 90 4.78 3.32 37.96
N VAL A 91 4.57 2.10 38.47
CA VAL A 91 5.11 1.64 39.76
C VAL A 91 5.79 0.28 39.62
N LYS A 92 6.80 0.06 40.47
CA LYS A 92 7.52 -1.21 40.62
C LYS A 92 7.42 -1.73 42.05
N PHE A 93 7.27 -3.05 42.20
CA PHE A 93 7.01 -3.72 43.46
C PHE A 93 7.63 -5.14 43.50
N PRO A 94 7.98 -5.67 44.69
CA PRO A 94 8.55 -7.00 44.85
C PRO A 94 7.52 -8.11 44.66
N ARG A 95 6.28 -7.90 45.12
CA ARG A 95 5.23 -8.93 45.21
C ARG A 95 3.84 -8.31 45.13
N ALA A 96 2.86 -9.09 44.71
CA ALA A 96 1.46 -8.69 44.62
C ALA A 96 0.51 -9.88 44.80
N GLU A 97 -0.77 -9.60 44.96
CA GLU A 97 -1.85 -10.57 45.02
C GLU A 97 -2.80 -10.32 43.83
N VAL A 98 -2.89 -11.27 42.89
CA VAL A 98 -3.77 -11.13 41.72
C VAL A 98 -5.23 -11.31 42.15
N VAL A 99 -6.04 -10.28 41.91
CA VAL A 99 -7.45 -10.21 42.36
C VAL A 99 -8.46 -10.11 41.22
N HIS A 100 -8.02 -9.76 40.01
CA HIS A 100 -8.84 -9.84 38.80
C HIS A 100 -7.98 -10.15 37.57
N VAL A 101 -8.53 -10.97 36.66
CA VAL A 101 -7.96 -11.23 35.32
C VAL A 101 -9.09 -11.27 34.30
N GLY A 102 -8.95 -10.51 33.21
CA GLY A 102 -9.93 -10.50 32.12
C GLY A 102 -9.50 -9.63 30.94
N ASP A 103 -10.47 -9.04 30.26
CA ASP A 103 -10.27 -7.99 29.26
C ASP A 103 -10.14 -6.58 29.89
N ARG A 104 -9.79 -5.60 29.06
CA ARG A 104 -9.61 -4.18 29.44
C ARG A 104 -10.81 -3.60 30.21
N ILE A 105 -12.03 -3.86 29.75
CA ILE A 105 -13.26 -3.27 30.29
C ILE A 105 -13.56 -3.89 31.67
N SER A 106 -13.42 -5.21 31.79
CA SER A 106 -13.57 -5.91 33.06
C SER A 106 -12.59 -5.40 34.13
N ALA A 107 -11.33 -5.18 33.75
CA ALA A 107 -10.28 -4.72 34.66
C ALA A 107 -10.43 -3.25 35.05
N SER A 108 -10.79 -2.36 34.12
CA SER A 108 -11.05 -0.94 34.45
C SER A 108 -12.29 -0.78 35.33
N HIS A 109 -13.35 -1.56 35.08
CA HIS A 109 -14.54 -1.57 35.94
C HIS A 109 -14.23 -2.09 37.35
N PHE A 110 -13.41 -3.14 37.47
CA PHE A 110 -12.98 -3.68 38.77
C PHE A 110 -12.20 -2.65 39.61
N ILE A 111 -11.33 -1.85 38.99
CA ILE A 111 -10.61 -0.76 39.67
C ILE A 111 -11.57 0.35 40.07
N SER A 112 -12.39 0.84 39.14
CA SER A 112 -13.32 1.96 39.37
C SER A 112 -14.32 1.65 40.50
N ALA A 113 -14.86 0.42 40.53
CA ALA A 113 -15.78 -0.04 41.56
C ALA A 113 -15.17 -0.05 42.97
N ARG A 114 -13.83 -0.21 43.09
CA ARG A 114 -13.10 -0.18 44.36
C ARG A 114 -12.54 1.20 44.72
N GLN A 115 -12.50 2.14 43.78
CA GLN A 115 -12.24 3.56 44.06
C GLN A 115 -13.49 4.30 44.56
N ALA A 116 -14.68 3.81 44.22
CA ALA A 116 -15.96 4.37 44.65
C ALA A 116 -16.34 4.05 46.12
N ASP A 117 -15.53 3.25 46.83
CA ASP A 117 -15.74 2.90 48.23
C ASP A 117 -15.26 4.06 49.14
N PRO A 118 -16.11 4.69 49.98
CA PRO A 118 -15.91 6.08 50.44
C PRO A 118 -14.91 6.26 51.60
N ALA A 119 -13.87 5.43 51.69
CA ALA A 119 -12.81 5.51 52.69
C ALA A 119 -11.49 6.13 52.18
N SER A 120 -11.38 6.39 50.87
CA SER A 120 -10.08 6.48 50.17
C SER A 120 -9.74 7.87 49.59
N THR A 121 -10.17 8.97 50.21
CA THR A 121 -9.89 10.34 49.69
C THR A 121 -9.58 11.36 50.80
N PRO A 122 -8.38 11.97 50.83
CA PRO A 122 -8.10 13.11 51.69
C PRO A 122 -8.71 14.40 51.11
N PRO A 123 -9.17 15.36 51.94
CA PRO A 123 -9.79 16.59 51.47
C PRO A 123 -8.75 17.62 50.94
N PRO A 124 -9.13 18.51 50.00
CA PRO A 124 -8.24 19.52 49.46
C PRO A 124 -8.03 20.69 50.44
N THR A 125 -6.80 20.87 50.93
CA THR A 125 -6.44 21.99 51.82
C THR A 125 -6.18 23.27 51.03
N SER A 126 -7.02 24.29 51.24
CA SER A 126 -6.80 25.65 50.72
C SER A 126 -5.78 26.45 51.57
N MET A 127 -5.45 27.68 51.11
CA MET A 127 -4.51 28.69 51.69
C MET A 127 -3.09 28.69 51.10
N THR A 128 -2.39 29.83 50.91
CA THR A 128 -2.80 31.26 50.90
C THR A 128 -1.77 32.08 50.09
N THR A 129 -2.13 33.28 49.65
CA THR A 129 -1.26 34.20 48.89
C THR A 129 -0.05 34.72 49.67
N ALA A 130 1.10 34.85 48.99
CA ALA A 130 2.27 35.61 49.45
C ALA A 130 3.03 36.25 48.27
N THR A 131 3.58 37.45 48.47
CA THR A 131 4.24 38.28 47.44
C THR A 131 5.75 37.98 47.30
N PRO A 132 6.37 38.20 46.12
CA PRO A 132 7.79 37.94 45.89
C PRO A 132 8.71 39.13 46.21
N PRO A 133 9.95 38.90 46.71
CA PRO A 133 11.04 39.87 46.69
C PRO A 133 11.82 39.85 45.35
N PRO A 134 12.63 40.88 45.03
CA PRO A 134 13.04 41.18 43.65
C PRO A 134 14.40 40.60 43.18
N THR A 135 14.56 40.59 41.85
CA THR A 135 15.76 40.25 41.07
C THR A 135 16.92 41.25 41.23
N PRO A 136 18.17 40.79 41.08
CA PRO A 136 19.27 41.61 40.56
C PRO A 136 19.87 41.06 39.24
N THR A 137 20.43 41.93 38.41
CA THR A 137 21.01 41.66 37.07
C THR A 137 21.85 42.89 36.67
N PRO A 138 22.90 42.85 35.81
CA PRO A 138 23.67 41.72 35.25
C PRO A 138 25.18 41.76 35.62
N ALA A 139 25.97 40.82 35.09
CA ALA A 139 27.38 41.03 34.74
C ALA A 139 27.71 40.25 33.46
N ALA A 140 28.54 40.81 32.56
CA ALA A 140 28.85 40.23 31.25
C ALA A 140 30.36 40.08 31.02
N ALA A 141 30.75 39.07 30.23
CA ALA A 141 32.11 38.90 29.71
C ALA A 141 32.06 38.27 28.30
N HIS A 142 32.79 38.84 27.34
CA HIS A 142 32.87 38.35 25.96
C HIS A 142 34.04 37.38 25.75
N VAL A 143 33.86 36.36 24.90
CA VAL A 143 34.93 35.76 24.06
C VAL A 143 34.36 35.39 22.69
N THR A 144 35.19 35.47 21.64
CA THR A 144 34.91 35.34 20.19
C THR A 144 36.05 34.56 19.53
N LEU A 145 35.96 33.83 18.40
CA LEU A 145 34.96 33.53 17.34
C LEU A 145 35.42 32.14 16.73
N PRO A 146 35.06 31.61 15.52
CA PRO A 146 34.24 32.12 14.41
C PRO A 146 33.15 31.14 13.87
N VAL A 147 32.55 31.53 12.74
CA VAL A 147 31.43 30.90 12.00
C VAL A 147 31.88 29.76 11.07
N ALA A 148 31.02 28.75 10.92
CA ALA A 148 30.83 28.01 9.66
C ALA A 148 29.31 27.84 9.43
N ALA A 149 28.85 27.88 8.17
CA ALA A 149 27.42 27.86 7.82
C ALA A 149 27.02 26.57 7.08
N SER A 150 25.79 26.12 7.31
CA SER A 150 25.16 25.00 6.60
C SER A 150 23.65 25.26 6.41
N VAL A 151 23.07 24.66 5.36
CA VAL A 151 21.77 25.04 4.79
C VAL A 151 20.60 24.33 5.46
N THR A 152 19.49 25.04 5.64
CA THR A 152 18.24 24.51 6.20
C THR A 152 17.45 23.68 5.18
N LEU A 153 16.92 22.53 5.63
CA LEU A 153 15.86 21.77 4.98
C LEU A 153 14.72 21.54 6.01
N PRO A 154 13.45 21.43 5.58
CA PRO A 154 12.33 21.30 6.49
C PRO A 154 12.30 19.92 7.19
N VAL A 155 11.99 19.94 8.47
CA VAL A 155 11.79 18.73 9.30
C VAL A 155 10.31 18.32 9.25
N ALA A 156 10.04 17.02 9.20
CA ALA A 156 8.68 16.49 9.20
C ALA A 156 7.98 16.70 10.55
N GLU A 157 6.68 17.00 10.50
CA GLU A 157 5.84 17.18 11.68
C GLU A 157 5.58 15.82 12.36
N GLN A 158 5.99 15.69 13.62
CA GLN A 158 5.87 14.44 14.39
C GLN A 158 4.72 14.53 15.41
N ALA A 159 3.90 13.49 15.46
CA ALA A 159 2.59 13.52 16.12
C ALA A 159 2.62 13.82 17.63
N SER A 160 1.55 14.48 18.11
CA SER A 160 1.31 14.82 19.50
C SER A 160 1.02 13.59 20.38
N HIS A 161 1.51 13.62 21.63
CA HIS A 161 1.21 12.61 22.64
C HIS A 161 -0.22 12.81 23.21
N GLU A 162 -1.02 11.73 23.28
CA GLU A 162 -2.25 11.72 24.06
C GLU A 162 -2.03 11.31 25.52
N VAL A 163 -2.84 11.87 26.41
CA VAL A 163 -2.85 11.57 27.85
C VAL A 163 -4.19 10.94 28.21
N PHE A 164 -4.17 9.81 28.91
CA PHE A 164 -5.38 9.08 29.29
C PHE A 164 -5.95 9.60 30.62
N ASP A 165 -7.23 9.99 30.63
CA ASP A 165 -7.97 10.41 31.82
C ASP A 165 -9.38 9.76 31.81
N VAL A 166 -9.89 9.38 32.99
CA VAL A 166 -11.05 8.49 33.17
C VAL A 166 -12.15 9.19 33.98
N ALA A 167 -12.40 10.47 33.66
CA ALA A 167 -13.27 11.35 34.44
C ALA A 167 -14.51 11.92 33.72
N LEU A 168 -14.61 11.85 32.38
CA LEU A 168 -15.59 12.65 31.60
C LEU A 168 -16.76 11.85 30.99
N VAL A 169 -17.59 11.19 31.81
CA VAL A 169 -18.87 10.59 31.35
C VAL A 169 -20.02 10.74 32.36
N ILE A 170 -20.44 11.98 32.71
CA ILE A 170 -21.80 12.25 33.24
C ILE A 170 -22.34 13.62 32.78
N ALA A 171 -23.32 13.61 31.86
CA ALA A 171 -24.37 14.63 31.67
C ALA A 171 -25.37 14.13 30.60
N ALA A 172 -26.69 14.29 30.70
CA ALA A 172 -27.57 14.63 31.83
C ALA A 172 -28.97 14.06 31.54
N ALA A 173 -29.82 13.85 32.57
CA ALA A 173 -31.16 13.28 32.39
C ALA A 173 -32.27 14.35 32.19
N PRO A 174 -33.15 14.24 31.18
CA PRO A 174 -34.31 15.12 30.99
C PRO A 174 -35.62 14.53 31.57
N SER A 175 -36.69 15.33 31.61
CA SER A 175 -37.98 14.96 32.25
C SER A 175 -39.17 14.96 31.28
N VAL A 176 -39.83 13.78 31.15
CA VAL A 176 -41.29 13.56 30.97
C VAL A 176 -42.00 13.99 29.65
N ASN A 177 -42.44 12.97 28.90
CA ASN A 177 -43.62 12.86 27.99
C ASN A 177 -43.75 13.68 26.69
N THR A 178 -43.69 12.99 25.53
CA THR A 178 -44.88 12.54 24.73
C THR A 178 -44.45 11.73 23.48
N LEU A 179 -45.35 10.97 22.85
CA LEU A 179 -45.13 10.15 21.63
C LEU A 179 -46.26 10.32 20.60
N PRO A 180 -45.96 10.15 19.31
CA PRO A 180 -46.41 8.94 18.60
C PRO A 180 -45.26 8.18 17.89
N VAL A 181 -45.56 7.02 17.29
CA VAL A 181 -44.59 6.03 16.78
C VAL A 181 -44.55 5.95 15.25
N THR A 182 -43.34 5.83 14.70
CA THR A 182 -43.05 5.39 13.33
C THR A 182 -42.10 4.18 13.34
N THR A 183 -42.27 3.24 12.40
CA THR A 183 -41.45 2.01 12.30
C THR A 183 -40.18 2.20 11.47
N PRO A 184 -38.99 1.74 11.92
CA PRO A 184 -37.73 1.85 11.15
C PRO A 184 -37.56 0.74 10.09
N GLN A 185 -36.77 1.01 9.04
CA GLN A 185 -36.49 0.11 7.91
C GLN A 185 -34.98 -0.02 7.54
N ASN A 186 -34.06 0.55 8.32
CA ASN A 186 -32.60 0.46 8.12
C ASN A 186 -31.94 -0.38 9.23
N LEU A 187 -30.76 -0.98 8.99
CA LEU A 187 -30.03 -1.82 9.96
C LEU A 187 -28.53 -1.47 10.04
N GLN A 188 -28.06 -1.20 11.26
CA GLN A 188 -26.70 -0.75 11.61
C GLN A 188 -26.16 -1.57 12.80
N THR A 189 -24.96 -2.15 12.72
CA THR A 189 -24.36 -3.03 13.75
C THR A 189 -22.93 -2.61 14.16
N ALA A 190 -22.82 -1.88 15.28
CA ALA A 190 -21.58 -1.23 15.74
C ALA A 190 -20.91 -1.94 16.92
N THR A 191 -19.58 -1.81 17.02
CA THR A 191 -18.80 -2.04 18.25
C THR A 191 -18.62 -0.70 19.01
N TYR A 192 -17.96 -0.66 20.17
CA TYR A 192 -17.63 0.64 20.79
C TYR A 192 -16.65 1.42 19.89
N GLY A 193 -16.88 2.73 19.76
CA GLY A 193 -16.12 3.58 18.86
C GLY A 193 -16.40 3.34 17.37
N SER A 194 -17.37 2.49 17.03
CA SER A 194 -17.81 2.29 15.65
C SER A 194 -19.05 3.14 15.33
N THR A 195 -19.13 3.72 14.12
CA THR A 195 -20.23 4.64 13.76
C THR A 195 -20.81 4.34 12.39
N LEU A 196 -22.13 4.32 12.28
CA LEU A 196 -22.87 3.75 11.15
C LEU A 196 -24.09 4.61 10.83
N SER A 197 -24.42 4.83 9.56
CA SER A 197 -25.61 5.61 9.12
C SER A 197 -26.12 5.24 7.73
N GLY A 198 -27.43 5.09 7.50
CA GLY A 198 -27.90 4.76 6.15
C GLY A 198 -29.38 4.95 5.82
N ASP A 199 -29.62 4.99 4.51
CA ASP A 199 -30.90 5.14 3.81
C ASP A 199 -31.75 3.85 3.77
N ASN A 200 -32.86 3.83 3.01
CA ASN A 200 -33.81 2.72 3.09
C ASN A 200 -33.26 1.43 2.47
N HIS A 201 -33.47 0.31 3.17
CA HIS A 201 -32.84 -1.00 2.89
C HIS A 201 -31.29 -0.99 2.77
N SER A 202 -30.60 0.08 3.18
CA SER A 202 -29.13 0.09 3.26
C SER A 202 -28.64 -0.51 4.58
N ARG A 203 -27.35 -0.86 4.68
CA ARG A 203 -26.92 -1.75 5.77
C ARG A 203 -25.44 -1.66 6.10
N LEU A 204 -25.14 -1.55 7.39
CA LEU A 204 -23.85 -1.04 7.85
C LEU A 204 -23.31 -1.78 9.06
N ILE A 205 -22.02 -2.12 9.06
CA ILE A 205 -21.39 -2.99 10.08
C ILE A 205 -19.92 -2.56 10.25
N ALA A 206 -19.43 -2.35 11.48
CA ALA A 206 -18.04 -1.93 11.65
C ALA A 206 -17.38 -2.37 12.97
N GLY A 207 -16.09 -2.75 12.88
CA GLY A 207 -15.24 -3.09 14.02
C GLY A 207 -14.95 -1.91 14.95
N TYR A 208 -14.30 -2.14 16.08
CA TYR A 208 -13.99 -1.10 17.07
C TYR A 208 -13.20 0.06 16.42
N GLY A 209 -13.64 1.30 16.59
CA GLY A 209 -13.00 2.48 15.98
C GLY A 209 -13.25 2.67 14.47
N SER A 210 -14.35 2.14 13.92
CA SER A 210 -14.51 1.91 12.46
C SER A 210 -15.88 2.37 11.95
N ASN A 211 -15.98 2.79 10.70
CA ASN A 211 -17.01 3.75 10.30
C ASN A 211 -17.67 3.46 8.94
N GLU A 212 -18.99 3.57 8.80
CA GLU A 212 -19.71 3.22 7.56
C GLU A 212 -20.90 4.18 7.30
N THR A 213 -21.25 4.53 6.04
CA THR A 213 -22.36 5.49 5.70
C THR A 213 -23.06 5.31 4.31
N ALA A 214 -24.25 4.70 4.18
CA ALA A 214 -24.75 4.10 2.92
C ALA A 214 -26.09 4.63 2.36
N GLY A 215 -26.17 4.88 1.04
CA GLY A 215 -27.41 5.15 0.32
C GLY A 215 -28.31 3.92 0.08
N ASN A 216 -29.46 4.07 -0.58
CA ASN A 216 -30.47 2.99 -0.69
C ASN A 216 -29.89 1.69 -1.29
N HIS A 217 -30.30 0.52 -0.78
CA HIS A 217 -29.76 -0.81 -1.16
C HIS A 217 -28.22 -0.90 -1.19
N SER A 218 -27.53 -0.15 -0.32
CA SER A 218 -26.06 -0.11 -0.32
C SER A 218 -25.49 -0.60 1.00
N ASP A 219 -24.44 -1.42 0.91
CA ASP A 219 -24.06 -2.34 1.96
C ASP A 219 -22.58 -2.30 2.30
N LEU A 220 -22.29 -2.23 3.60
CA LEU A 220 -21.13 -1.48 4.10
C LEU A 220 -20.48 -2.08 5.35
N ILE A 221 -19.20 -2.48 5.27
CA ILE A 221 -18.63 -3.42 6.25
C ILE A 221 -17.13 -3.22 6.55
N ALA A 222 -16.80 -2.71 7.73
CA ALA A 222 -15.43 -2.47 8.19
C ALA A 222 -14.88 -3.47 9.21
N GLY A 223 -13.61 -3.84 9.05
CA GLY A 223 -12.74 -4.35 10.11
C GLY A 223 -12.50 -3.31 11.23
N TYR A 224 -11.45 -3.50 12.05
CA TYR A 224 -11.06 -2.53 13.09
C TYR A 224 -10.24 -1.37 12.49
N GLY A 225 -10.53 -0.14 12.93
CA GLY A 225 -9.96 1.10 12.37
C GLY A 225 -10.31 1.36 10.91
N SER A 226 -11.26 0.61 10.33
CA SER A 226 -11.52 0.58 8.89
C SER A 226 -12.78 1.33 8.50
N THR A 227 -13.08 1.49 7.21
CA THR A 227 -14.10 2.44 6.78
C THR A 227 -14.90 2.07 5.54
N GLY A 228 -16.10 2.64 5.45
CA GLY A 228 -16.86 2.79 4.24
C GLY A 228 -17.96 3.88 4.29
N THR A 229 -18.77 3.93 3.23
CA THR A 229 -19.81 4.88 2.79
C THR A 229 -20.57 4.16 1.61
N ALA A 230 -21.52 4.73 0.89
CA ALA A 230 -21.83 4.40 -0.53
C ALA A 230 -22.83 5.38 -1.13
N GLY A 231 -22.95 5.41 -2.46
CA GLY A 231 -24.14 5.90 -3.17
C GLY A 231 -25.38 5.03 -2.91
N SER A 232 -26.35 5.04 -3.85
CA SER A 232 -27.39 3.99 -3.91
C SER A 232 -26.91 2.83 -4.78
N ASP A 233 -27.41 1.61 -4.55
CA ASP A 233 -26.97 0.39 -5.24
C ASP A 233 -25.44 0.20 -5.28
N SER A 234 -24.72 0.38 -4.16
CA SER A 234 -23.25 0.42 -4.11
C SER A 234 -22.61 -0.05 -2.78
N SER A 235 -21.27 -0.09 -2.66
CA SER A 235 -20.60 -0.74 -1.52
C SER A 235 -19.17 -0.25 -1.24
N LEU A 236 -18.98 0.52 -0.15
CA LEU A 236 -17.72 0.50 0.61
C LEU A 236 -17.73 -0.68 1.62
N VAL A 237 -16.59 -1.19 2.13
CA VAL A 237 -16.30 -2.46 2.85
C VAL A 237 -14.76 -2.49 3.12
N ALA A 238 -14.23 -3.28 4.06
CA ALA A 238 -12.84 -3.16 4.50
C ALA A 238 -12.25 -4.28 5.41
N GLY A 239 -11.01 -4.73 5.13
CA GLY A 239 -10.07 -5.33 6.11
C GLY A 239 -9.51 -4.33 7.14
N TYR A 240 -8.43 -4.61 7.89
CA TYR A 240 -7.92 -3.75 8.98
C TYR A 240 -7.38 -2.40 8.45
N GLY A 241 -7.97 -1.26 8.81
CA GLY A 241 -7.58 0.04 8.22
C GLY A 241 -7.82 0.15 6.71
N SER A 242 -8.65 -0.73 6.15
CA SER A 242 -9.07 -0.74 4.75
C SER A 242 -10.29 0.17 4.50
N THR A 243 -10.62 0.45 3.23
CA THR A 243 -11.66 1.42 2.82
C THR A 243 -12.17 1.24 1.37
N GLN A 244 -13.21 0.45 1.05
CA GLN A 244 -13.84 0.47 -0.31
C GLN A 244 -14.35 1.88 -0.64
N THR A 245 -14.69 2.30 -1.88
CA THR A 245 -15.15 3.70 -2.19
C THR A 245 -16.06 3.83 -3.41
N ALA A 246 -17.36 3.63 -3.19
CA ALA A 246 -18.41 3.51 -4.18
C ALA A 246 -19.38 4.70 -4.29
N GLY A 247 -19.42 5.35 -5.45
CA GLY A 247 -20.65 5.96 -5.98
C GLY A 247 -21.67 4.89 -6.38
N GLY A 248 -22.87 5.31 -6.80
CA GLY A 248 -23.85 4.39 -7.39
C GLY A 248 -23.28 3.77 -8.64
N ASP A 249 -23.37 2.44 -8.73
CA ASP A 249 -22.60 1.64 -9.69
C ASP A 249 -21.05 1.76 -9.55
N SER A 250 -20.46 1.79 -8.33
CA SER A 250 -18.97 1.91 -8.14
C SER A 250 -18.32 1.21 -6.91
N ALA A 251 -16.97 1.32 -6.74
CA ALA A 251 -16.04 1.20 -5.55
C ALA A 251 -14.55 1.63 -5.99
N LEU A 252 -13.27 1.56 -5.46
CA LEU A 252 -12.27 1.19 -4.34
C LEU A 252 -12.46 0.01 -3.35
N THR A 253 -11.40 -0.51 -2.63
CA THR A 253 -11.19 -1.04 -1.18
C THR A 253 -10.08 -0.19 -0.52
N ALA A 254 -9.52 -0.52 0.66
CA ALA A 254 -8.13 -0.18 1.03
C ALA A 254 -7.33 -1.36 1.63
N GLY A 255 -6.00 -1.30 1.75
CA GLY A 255 -5.30 -0.69 2.88
C GLY A 255 -5.14 -1.69 4.03
N TYR A 256 -3.96 -2.30 4.21
CA TYR A 256 -3.67 -3.31 5.24
C TYR A 256 -4.70 -4.46 5.42
N GLY A 257 -5.29 -4.99 4.35
CA GLY A 257 -4.60 -5.29 3.09
C GLY A 257 -4.93 -4.40 1.90
N SER A 258 -6.07 -4.66 1.27
CA SER A 258 -6.10 -4.79 -0.20
C SER A 258 -7.22 -4.00 -0.87
N THR A 259 -6.87 -3.03 -1.72
CA THR A 259 -7.66 -1.87 -2.21
C THR A 259 -8.39 -2.09 -3.60
N GLN A 260 -9.65 -2.56 -3.66
CA GLN A 260 -10.45 -2.92 -4.87
C GLN A 260 -11.99 -2.68 -4.83
N THR A 261 -12.69 -2.18 -5.88
CA THR A 261 -13.88 -2.84 -6.50
C THR A 261 -14.64 -1.98 -7.55
N ALA A 262 -15.52 -2.65 -8.31
CA ALA A 262 -16.80 -2.19 -8.89
C ALA A 262 -16.81 -1.06 -9.95
N ARG A 263 -18.03 -0.65 -10.37
CA ARG A 263 -18.59 -0.87 -11.73
C ARG A 263 -18.18 0.17 -12.80
N GLU A 264 -19.13 0.82 -13.45
CA GLU A 264 -18.92 1.74 -14.58
C GLU A 264 -18.52 3.13 -14.04
N GLY A 265 -17.68 3.88 -14.76
CA GLY A 265 -17.19 5.20 -14.30
C GLY A 265 -16.47 5.18 -12.95
N SER A 266 -15.90 4.04 -12.57
CA SER A 266 -15.53 3.71 -11.19
C SER A 266 -14.03 3.82 -10.93
N ASN A 267 -13.65 3.97 -9.66
CA ASN A 267 -12.34 4.52 -9.33
C ASN A 267 -11.70 3.76 -8.18
N LEU A 268 -10.53 3.18 -8.42
CA LEU A 268 -9.82 2.32 -7.49
C LEU A 268 -8.42 2.88 -7.25
N THR A 269 -7.89 2.65 -6.06
CA THR A 269 -6.48 2.91 -5.69
C THR A 269 -5.90 1.62 -5.13
N ALA A 270 -4.59 1.48 -4.84
CA ALA A 270 -4.09 0.31 -4.12
C ALA A 270 -2.75 0.40 -3.39
N GLY A 271 -2.71 -0.30 -2.25
CA GLY A 271 -1.50 -0.53 -1.46
C GLY A 271 -0.71 -1.75 -1.93
N TYR A 272 0.16 -2.27 -1.07
CA TYR A 272 1.00 -3.44 -1.38
C TYR A 272 0.20 -4.75 -1.29
N GLY A 273 0.43 -5.68 -2.21
CA GLY A 273 -0.31 -6.95 -2.29
C GLY A 273 -1.83 -6.74 -2.41
N SER A 274 -2.24 -5.63 -3.02
CA SER A 274 -3.64 -5.29 -3.19
C SER A 274 -4.18 -5.85 -4.50
N THR A 275 -5.45 -6.25 -4.49
CA THR A 275 -6.20 -6.48 -5.72
C THR A 275 -6.96 -5.20 -6.06
N GLY A 276 -7.22 -4.93 -7.34
CA GLY A 276 -8.06 -3.88 -7.93
C GLY A 276 -8.95 -4.52 -9.00
N THR A 277 -10.25 -4.20 -9.08
CA THR A 277 -11.17 -4.76 -10.09
C THR A 277 -12.33 -3.81 -10.38
N ALA A 278 -12.44 -3.25 -11.60
CA ALA A 278 -13.44 -2.26 -12.00
C ALA A 278 -14.21 -2.65 -13.29
N GLY A 279 -15.19 -1.84 -13.69
CA GLY A 279 -15.91 -1.94 -14.98
C GLY A 279 -15.33 -1.02 -16.06
N SER A 280 -16.14 -0.58 -17.02
CA SER A 280 -15.74 0.38 -18.07
C SER A 280 -15.60 1.81 -17.52
N ASP A 281 -14.96 2.70 -18.29
CA ASP A 281 -14.72 4.12 -17.95
C ASP A 281 -13.99 4.30 -16.60
N SER A 282 -13.20 3.30 -16.20
CA SER A 282 -12.76 3.15 -14.82
C SER A 282 -11.26 3.33 -14.63
N SER A 283 -10.89 3.92 -13.49
CA SER A 283 -9.49 4.12 -13.09
C SER A 283 -9.10 3.15 -11.98
N LEU A 284 -7.91 2.56 -12.05
CA LEU A 284 -7.31 1.75 -11.00
C LEU A 284 -5.86 2.16 -10.78
N ILE A 285 -5.50 2.52 -9.56
CA ILE A 285 -4.09 2.70 -9.13
C ILE A 285 -3.72 1.54 -8.16
N ALA A 286 -2.45 1.13 -8.05
CA ALA A 286 -2.02 0.03 -7.16
C ALA A 286 -0.51 -0.01 -6.81
N GLY A 287 -0.18 -0.62 -5.66
CA GLY A 287 1.18 -0.75 -5.15
C GLY A 287 1.94 -1.96 -5.72
N TYR A 288 3.09 -2.29 -5.13
CA TYR A 288 3.90 -3.46 -5.52
C TYR A 288 3.17 -4.79 -5.29
N GLY A 289 3.40 -5.76 -6.18
CA GLY A 289 2.81 -7.10 -6.12
C GLY A 289 1.28 -7.11 -6.23
N SER A 290 0.70 -6.11 -6.89
CA SER A 290 -0.75 -5.93 -6.97
C SER A 290 -1.33 -6.57 -8.22
N THR A 291 -2.63 -6.84 -8.21
CA THR A 291 -3.38 -7.31 -9.39
C THR A 291 -4.49 -6.33 -9.70
N GLN A 292 -4.59 -5.83 -10.93
CA GLN A 292 -5.61 -4.89 -11.37
C GLN A 292 -6.36 -5.41 -12.59
N THR A 293 -7.68 -5.24 -12.62
CA THR A 293 -8.54 -5.61 -13.75
C THR A 293 -9.57 -4.53 -14.02
N SER A 294 -9.81 -4.13 -15.27
CA SER A 294 -10.85 -3.16 -15.66
C SER A 294 -11.60 -3.56 -16.93
N GLY A 295 -12.66 -2.83 -17.24
CA GLY A 295 -13.38 -2.90 -18.51
C GLY A 295 -12.73 -2.06 -19.62
N GLU A 296 -13.58 -1.51 -20.50
CA GLU A 296 -13.22 -0.63 -21.61
C GLU A 296 -12.88 0.80 -21.12
N ASP A 297 -12.22 1.59 -21.97
CA ASP A 297 -11.86 3.01 -21.74
C ASP A 297 -11.24 3.30 -20.37
N SER A 298 -10.45 2.33 -19.88
CA SER A 298 -10.02 2.27 -18.49
C SER A 298 -8.53 2.60 -18.30
N SER A 299 -8.15 3.11 -17.13
CA SER A 299 -6.77 3.48 -16.81
C SER A 299 -6.23 2.71 -15.61
N LEU A 300 -5.17 1.91 -15.80
CA LEU A 300 -4.58 1.05 -14.78
C LEU A 300 -3.14 1.49 -14.51
N THR A 301 -2.77 1.79 -13.26
CA THR A 301 -1.39 2.11 -12.84
C THR A 301 -0.95 1.23 -11.67
N ALA A 302 0.12 0.44 -11.82
CA ALA A 302 0.60 -0.51 -10.79
C ALA A 302 2.12 -0.48 -10.58
N GLY A 303 2.55 -0.89 -9.38
CA GLY A 303 3.96 -0.96 -9.00
C GLY A 303 4.72 -2.18 -9.56
N TYR A 304 5.95 -2.40 -9.09
CA TYR A 304 6.79 -3.57 -9.40
C TYR A 304 6.08 -4.91 -9.19
N GLY A 305 6.33 -5.88 -10.08
CA GLY A 305 5.83 -7.24 -9.96
C GLY A 305 4.31 -7.36 -10.00
N SER A 306 3.62 -6.41 -10.64
CA SER A 306 2.16 -6.35 -10.65
C SER A 306 1.58 -6.98 -11.92
N THR A 307 0.29 -7.33 -11.86
CA THR A 307 -0.50 -7.77 -13.03
C THR A 307 -1.60 -6.75 -13.31
N GLN A 308 -1.78 -6.40 -14.58
CA GLN A 308 -2.81 -5.46 -15.05
C GLN A 308 -3.54 -6.06 -16.26
N THR A 309 -4.87 -5.96 -16.27
CA THR A 309 -5.73 -6.45 -17.35
C THR A 309 -6.83 -5.43 -17.64
N ALA A 310 -6.99 -5.00 -18.88
CA ALA A 310 -8.09 -4.13 -19.31
C ALA A 310 -8.66 -4.59 -20.66
N GLN A 311 -9.67 -3.88 -21.17
CA GLN A 311 -10.29 -4.15 -22.46
C GLN A 311 -9.87 -3.08 -23.49
N GLU A 312 -10.75 -2.68 -24.40
CA GLU A 312 -10.48 -1.68 -25.46
C GLU A 312 -10.22 -0.28 -24.88
N GLY A 313 -9.60 0.61 -25.66
CA GLY A 313 -9.35 2.04 -25.30
C GLY A 313 -8.46 2.26 -24.07
N SER A 314 -7.82 1.21 -23.56
CA SER A 314 -7.36 1.18 -22.17
C SER A 314 -5.87 1.49 -21.99
N ASN A 315 -5.54 2.14 -20.87
CA ASN A 315 -4.24 2.75 -20.60
C ASN A 315 -3.58 2.09 -19.38
N LEU A 316 -2.64 1.17 -19.59
CA LEU A 316 -1.89 0.44 -18.56
C LEU A 316 -0.51 1.07 -18.32
N THR A 317 -0.11 1.23 -17.07
CA THR A 317 1.24 1.67 -16.66
C THR A 317 1.75 0.81 -15.50
N ALA A 318 2.88 0.12 -15.68
CA ALA A 318 3.39 -0.87 -14.73
C ALA A 318 4.89 -0.70 -14.40
N GLY A 319 5.29 -1.14 -13.20
CA GLY A 319 6.71 -1.20 -12.80
C GLY A 319 7.51 -2.33 -13.48
N TYR A 320 8.80 -2.44 -13.13
CA TYR A 320 9.65 -3.60 -13.44
C TYR A 320 8.99 -4.95 -13.13
N GLY A 321 9.24 -5.95 -13.98
CA GLY A 321 8.80 -7.34 -13.78
C GLY A 321 7.30 -7.54 -13.78
N SER A 322 6.54 -6.65 -14.43
CA SER A 322 5.08 -6.66 -14.40
C SER A 322 4.48 -7.30 -15.65
N THR A 323 3.21 -7.71 -15.58
CA THR A 323 2.44 -8.21 -16.73
C THR A 323 1.28 -7.28 -17.02
N GLY A 324 1.16 -6.79 -18.26
CA GLY A 324 0.04 -5.98 -18.73
C GLY A 324 -0.67 -6.65 -19.91
N THR A 325 -1.99 -6.68 -19.89
CA THR A 325 -2.85 -7.18 -20.99
C THR A 325 -3.96 -6.17 -21.27
N ALA A 326 -4.18 -5.78 -22.52
CA ALA A 326 -5.27 -4.89 -22.93
C ALA A 326 -5.96 -5.37 -24.21
N GLY A 327 -7.06 -4.71 -24.58
CA GLY A 327 -7.74 -4.88 -25.86
C GLY A 327 -7.06 -4.11 -27.00
N SER A 328 -7.82 -3.78 -28.04
CA SER A 328 -7.39 -2.86 -29.10
C SER A 328 -7.33 -1.41 -28.60
N ASP A 329 -6.79 -0.50 -29.42
CA ASP A 329 -6.76 0.96 -29.18
C ASP A 329 -6.13 1.34 -27.83
N SER A 330 -5.25 0.49 -27.32
CA SER A 330 -4.79 0.50 -25.94
C SER A 330 -3.33 0.92 -25.82
N SER A 331 -3.01 1.64 -24.74
CA SER A 331 -1.66 2.11 -24.43
C SER A 331 -1.09 1.35 -23.24
N LEU A 332 0.07 0.70 -23.39
CA LEU A 332 0.71 -0.08 -22.33
C LEU A 332 2.13 0.43 -22.11
N ILE A 333 2.46 0.88 -20.90
CA ILE A 333 3.81 1.33 -20.50
C ILE A 333 4.32 0.43 -19.37
N ALA A 334 5.52 -0.14 -19.50
CA ALA A 334 6.08 -1.05 -18.49
C ALA A 334 7.60 -0.93 -18.30
N GLY A 335 8.08 -1.30 -17.11
CA GLY A 335 9.51 -1.29 -16.78
C GLY A 335 10.30 -2.45 -17.42
N TYR A 336 11.59 -2.53 -17.09
CA TYR A 336 12.47 -3.67 -17.36
C TYR A 336 11.85 -5.04 -17.01
N GLY A 337 12.11 -6.05 -17.84
CA GLY A 337 11.70 -7.44 -17.60
C GLY A 337 10.19 -7.68 -17.58
N SER A 338 9.41 -6.81 -18.22
CA SER A 338 7.95 -6.88 -18.19
C SER A 338 7.38 -7.63 -19.40
N THR A 339 6.14 -8.11 -19.29
CA THR A 339 5.38 -8.70 -20.41
C THR A 339 4.17 -7.84 -20.73
N GLN A 340 3.98 -7.49 -21.99
CA GLN A 340 2.85 -6.70 -22.48
C GLN A 340 2.14 -7.42 -23.63
N THR A 341 0.80 -7.45 -23.58
CA THR A 341 -0.06 -8.00 -24.65
C THR A 341 -1.19 -7.03 -24.97
N SER A 342 -1.50 -6.81 -26.25
CA SER A 342 -2.64 -5.98 -26.69
C SER A 342 -3.44 -6.62 -27.85
N GLY A 343 -4.55 -5.98 -28.18
CA GLY A 343 -5.23 -6.08 -29.48
C GLY A 343 -4.52 -5.28 -30.58
N GLY A 344 -5.31 -4.80 -31.53
CA GLY A 344 -4.85 -3.95 -32.64
C GLY A 344 -4.70 -2.48 -32.25
N ASP A 345 -4.15 -1.67 -33.16
CA ASP A 345 -4.06 -0.19 -33.07
C ASP A 345 -3.47 0.33 -31.74
N SER A 346 -2.63 -0.49 -31.10
CA SER A 346 -2.20 -0.32 -29.71
C SER A 346 -0.76 0.19 -29.60
N SER A 347 -0.43 0.91 -28.53
CA SER A 347 0.88 1.51 -28.30
C SER A 347 1.57 0.90 -27.07
N LEU A 348 2.64 0.12 -27.27
CA LEU A 348 3.34 -0.61 -26.21
C LEU A 348 4.75 -0.04 -26.00
N THR A 349 5.05 0.48 -24.82
CA THR A 349 6.41 0.92 -24.43
C THR A 349 6.96 0.08 -23.27
N ALA A 350 8.12 -0.56 -23.45
CA ALA A 350 8.74 -1.41 -22.42
C ALA A 350 10.25 -1.19 -22.24
N GLY A 351 10.74 -1.42 -21.02
CA GLY A 351 12.17 -1.37 -20.71
C GLY A 351 12.98 -2.57 -21.24
N TYR A 352 14.29 -2.58 -20.97
CA TYR A 352 15.21 -3.69 -21.20
C TYR A 352 14.65 -5.08 -20.85
N GLY A 353 14.94 -6.09 -21.68
CA GLY A 353 14.62 -7.50 -21.40
C GLY A 353 13.13 -7.82 -21.36
N SER A 354 12.28 -7.00 -21.98
CA SER A 354 10.82 -7.16 -21.92
C SER A 354 10.27 -7.93 -23.12
N THR A 355 9.04 -8.44 -23.01
CA THR A 355 8.31 -9.07 -24.12
C THR A 355 7.05 -8.25 -24.42
N GLN A 356 6.81 -7.95 -25.69
CA GLN A 356 5.67 -7.20 -26.20
C GLN A 356 4.99 -7.99 -27.31
N THR A 357 3.67 -8.13 -27.24
CA THR A 357 2.83 -8.76 -28.28
C THR A 357 1.64 -7.87 -28.59
N ALA A 358 1.39 -7.57 -29.85
CA ALA A 358 0.23 -6.82 -30.32
C ALA A 358 -0.34 -7.46 -31.60
N GLN A 359 -1.46 -6.92 -32.08
CA GLN A 359 -2.07 -7.31 -33.36
C GLN A 359 -1.77 -6.23 -34.42
N GLU A 360 -2.68 -6.04 -35.37
CA GLU A 360 -2.57 -5.09 -36.50
C GLU A 360 -2.38 -3.62 -36.04
N GLY A 361 -1.90 -2.73 -36.91
CA GLY A 361 -1.82 -1.27 -36.68
C GLY A 361 -0.96 -0.80 -35.50
N SER A 362 -0.20 -1.69 -34.85
CA SER A 362 0.29 -1.48 -33.50
C SER A 362 1.72 -0.95 -33.43
N ASN A 363 2.01 -0.12 -32.41
CA ASN A 363 3.24 0.63 -32.23
C ASN A 363 4.01 0.13 -30.99
N LEU A 364 5.07 -0.65 -31.19
CA LEU A 364 5.93 -1.19 -30.12
C LEU A 364 7.21 -0.35 -29.99
N THR A 365 7.60 0.01 -28.77
CA THR A 365 8.89 0.60 -28.43
C THR A 365 9.51 -0.16 -27.26
N SER A 366 10.71 -0.72 -27.43
CA SER A 366 11.36 -1.58 -26.44
C SER A 366 12.84 -1.28 -26.19
N GLY A 367 13.29 -1.49 -24.96
CA GLY A 367 14.70 -1.39 -24.59
C GLY A 367 15.56 -2.56 -25.10
N TYR A 368 16.87 -2.48 -24.88
CA TYR A 368 17.86 -3.54 -25.13
C TYR A 368 17.39 -4.95 -24.71
N GLY A 369 17.68 -5.96 -25.54
CA GLY A 369 17.45 -7.38 -25.23
C GLY A 369 15.97 -7.78 -25.15
N SER A 370 15.07 -7.03 -25.77
CA SER A 370 13.62 -7.27 -25.70
C SER A 370 13.11 -8.10 -26.88
N THR A 371 11.91 -8.65 -26.76
CA THR A 371 11.19 -9.32 -27.87
C THR A 371 9.89 -8.59 -28.16
N GLY A 372 9.69 -8.14 -29.40
CA GLY A 372 8.45 -7.53 -29.88
C GLY A 372 7.82 -8.37 -31.00
N THR A 373 6.50 -8.59 -30.93
CA THR A 373 5.69 -9.24 -31.97
C THR A 373 4.46 -8.38 -32.25
N ALA A 374 4.12 -8.13 -33.51
CA ALA A 374 2.92 -7.41 -33.92
C ALA A 374 2.22 -8.08 -35.11
N GLY A 375 1.04 -7.59 -35.48
CA GLY A 375 0.32 -7.94 -36.71
C GLY A 375 0.84 -7.16 -37.93
N ALA A 376 0.01 -7.00 -38.95
CA ALA A 376 0.31 -6.15 -40.11
C ALA A 376 0.25 -4.65 -39.74
N ASP A 377 0.64 -3.78 -40.67
CA ASP A 377 0.56 -2.31 -40.57
C ASP A 377 1.20 -1.72 -39.29
N SER A 378 2.17 -2.44 -38.71
CA SER A 378 2.66 -2.20 -37.35
C SER A 378 4.06 -1.58 -37.33
N SER A 379 4.31 -0.68 -36.38
CA SER A 379 5.61 -0.04 -36.19
C SER A 379 6.32 -0.62 -34.97
N LEU A 380 7.58 -1.07 -35.10
CA LEU A 380 8.34 -1.63 -33.99
C LEU A 380 9.71 -0.95 -33.87
N ILE A 381 9.99 -0.32 -32.74
CA ILE A 381 11.29 0.26 -32.38
C ILE A 381 11.91 -0.55 -31.25
N ALA A 382 13.17 -0.97 -31.38
CA ALA A 382 13.85 -1.76 -30.36
C ALA A 382 15.33 -1.37 -30.15
N GLY A 383 15.79 -1.47 -28.91
CA GLY A 383 17.19 -1.30 -28.55
C GLY A 383 18.09 -2.46 -29.02
N TYR A 384 19.40 -2.33 -28.78
CA TYR A 384 20.44 -3.35 -29.00
C TYR A 384 20.04 -4.78 -28.58
N GLY A 385 20.37 -5.78 -29.39
CA GLY A 385 20.22 -7.20 -29.06
C GLY A 385 18.78 -7.69 -28.97
N SER A 386 17.82 -6.99 -29.59
CA SER A 386 16.39 -7.31 -29.48
C SER A 386 15.90 -8.17 -30.65
N THR A 387 14.74 -8.81 -30.51
CA THR A 387 14.06 -9.54 -31.59
C THR A 387 12.72 -8.86 -31.90
N GLN A 388 12.44 -8.64 -33.18
CA GLN A 388 11.20 -8.02 -33.67
C GLN A 388 10.56 -8.94 -34.72
N THR A 389 9.24 -9.14 -34.63
CA THR A 389 8.42 -9.91 -35.59
C THR A 389 7.15 -9.11 -35.91
N SER A 390 6.67 -9.17 -37.16
CA SER A 390 5.48 -8.46 -37.62
C SER A 390 4.75 -9.22 -38.74
N GLY A 391 3.55 -8.73 -39.09
CA GLY A 391 2.81 -9.07 -40.30
C GLY A 391 3.38 -8.36 -41.53
N SER A 392 2.50 -8.04 -42.49
CA SER A 392 2.86 -7.25 -43.67
C SER A 392 2.89 -5.75 -43.36
N ASP A 393 3.32 -4.94 -44.33
CA ASP A 393 3.16 -3.47 -44.38
C ASP A 393 3.75 -2.73 -43.15
N SER A 394 4.68 -3.39 -42.45
CA SER A 394 5.14 -3.01 -41.10
C SER A 394 6.51 -2.31 -41.11
N ALA A 395 6.74 -1.40 -40.16
CA ALA A 395 7.95 -0.55 -40.08
C ALA A 395 8.82 -0.88 -38.86
N LEU A 396 9.94 -1.60 -39.07
CA LEU A 396 10.77 -2.15 -37.99
C LEU A 396 12.11 -1.40 -37.91
N THR A 397 12.42 -0.76 -36.78
CA THR A 397 13.72 -0.14 -36.50
C THR A 397 14.38 -0.79 -35.29
N ALA A 398 15.62 -1.28 -35.43
CA ALA A 398 16.33 -1.94 -34.34
C ALA A 398 17.79 -1.47 -34.16
N GLY A 399 18.27 -1.47 -32.92
CA GLY A 399 19.67 -1.21 -32.58
C GLY A 399 20.62 -2.35 -32.97
N TYR A 400 21.93 -2.13 -32.76
CA TYR A 400 23.02 -3.11 -32.86
C TYR A 400 22.63 -4.55 -32.49
N GLY A 401 23.01 -5.53 -33.32
CA GLY A 401 22.95 -6.96 -33.00
C GLY A 401 21.54 -7.53 -32.83
N SER A 402 20.54 -6.90 -33.43
CA SER A 402 19.13 -7.30 -33.30
C SER A 402 18.68 -8.24 -34.43
N THR A 403 17.51 -8.87 -34.27
CA THR A 403 16.85 -9.65 -35.31
C THR A 403 15.49 -9.04 -35.63
N GLN A 404 15.15 -8.92 -36.92
CA GLN A 404 13.91 -8.34 -37.42
C GLN A 404 13.28 -9.29 -38.44
N THR A 405 11.98 -9.55 -38.31
CA THR A 405 11.20 -10.39 -39.22
C THR A 405 9.88 -9.68 -39.57
N ALA A 406 9.55 -9.61 -40.85
CA ALA A 406 8.27 -9.10 -41.34
C ALA A 406 7.78 -9.94 -42.53
N GLN A 407 6.56 -9.69 -42.97
CA GLN A 407 5.97 -10.30 -44.17
C GLN A 407 6.05 -9.31 -45.33
N GLU A 408 5.08 -9.31 -46.25
CA GLU A 408 5.03 -8.48 -47.46
C GLU A 408 5.07 -6.96 -47.16
N GLY A 409 5.39 -6.10 -48.14
CA GLY A 409 5.25 -4.64 -48.05
C GLY A 409 6.09 -3.90 -47.00
N SER A 410 6.98 -4.59 -46.28
CA SER A 410 7.50 -4.14 -44.98
C SER A 410 8.83 -3.39 -45.05
N ASN A 411 9.03 -2.44 -44.14
CA ASN A 411 10.17 -1.52 -44.09
C ASN A 411 11.08 -1.81 -42.87
N LEU A 412 12.27 -2.38 -43.08
CA LEU A 412 13.22 -2.73 -42.02
C LEU A 412 14.43 -1.78 -42.02
N THR A 413 14.74 -1.17 -40.88
CA THR A 413 15.98 -0.41 -40.63
C THR A 413 16.77 -1.06 -39.49
N ALA A 414 17.91 -1.66 -39.84
CA ALA A 414 18.70 -2.50 -38.95
C ALA A 414 19.98 -1.80 -38.49
N GLY A 415 20.29 -1.80 -37.18
CA GLY A 415 21.56 -1.35 -36.64
C GLY A 415 22.74 -2.27 -37.01
N TYR A 416 23.97 -1.88 -36.65
CA TYR A 416 25.20 -2.66 -36.88
C TYR A 416 25.04 -4.15 -36.51
N GLY A 417 25.48 -5.07 -37.35
CA GLY A 417 25.57 -6.51 -37.04
C GLY A 417 24.23 -7.19 -36.77
N SER A 418 23.14 -6.64 -37.30
CA SER A 418 21.78 -7.14 -37.11
C SER A 418 21.34 -8.05 -38.27
N THR A 419 20.27 -8.80 -38.09
CA THR A 419 19.65 -9.64 -39.15
C THR A 419 18.24 -9.14 -39.44
N GLY A 420 17.92 -8.87 -40.71
CA GLY A 420 16.58 -8.51 -41.16
C GLY A 420 16.05 -9.49 -42.19
N THR A 421 14.80 -9.93 -42.04
CA THR A 421 14.07 -10.78 -42.98
C THR A 421 12.71 -10.16 -43.28
N ALA A 422 12.32 -10.04 -44.54
CA ALA A 422 10.99 -9.57 -44.96
C ALA A 422 10.40 -10.48 -46.06
N GLY A 423 9.11 -10.28 -46.36
CA GLY A 423 8.44 -10.88 -47.51
C GLY A 423 8.78 -10.16 -48.82
N SER A 424 7.89 -10.26 -49.82
CA SER A 424 8.01 -9.52 -51.08
C SER A 424 7.71 -8.02 -50.89
N ASP A 425 7.97 -7.22 -51.92
CA ASP A 425 7.60 -5.80 -52.01
C ASP A 425 8.13 -4.93 -50.85
N SER A 426 9.21 -5.40 -50.22
CA SER A 426 9.73 -4.91 -48.94
C SER A 426 10.98 -4.05 -49.11
N SER A 427 11.25 -3.15 -48.17
CA SER A 427 12.38 -2.22 -48.19
C SER A 427 13.28 -2.43 -46.97
N LEU A 428 14.55 -2.78 -47.18
CA LEU A 428 15.48 -3.14 -46.10
C LEU A 428 16.74 -2.26 -46.14
N ILE A 429 17.01 -1.52 -45.06
CA ILE A 429 18.22 -0.71 -44.86
C ILE A 429 19.06 -1.33 -43.74
N ALA A 430 20.34 -1.62 -44.03
CA ALA A 430 21.26 -2.28 -43.11
C ALA A 430 22.37 -1.34 -42.62
N GLY A 431 22.63 -1.37 -41.32
CA GLY A 431 23.88 -0.92 -40.73
C GLY A 431 25.06 -1.82 -41.11
N TYR A 432 26.25 -1.39 -40.71
CA TYR A 432 27.52 -2.10 -40.93
C TYR A 432 27.45 -3.57 -40.49
N GLY A 433 27.94 -4.50 -41.33
CA GLY A 433 28.09 -5.91 -40.99
C GLY A 433 26.79 -6.69 -40.77
N SER A 434 25.66 -6.19 -41.27
CA SER A 434 24.34 -6.81 -41.07
C SER A 434 24.00 -7.84 -42.16
N THR A 435 22.98 -8.67 -41.93
CA THR A 435 22.43 -9.61 -42.91
C THR A 435 21.00 -9.23 -43.26
N GLN A 436 20.66 -9.24 -44.56
CA GLN A 436 19.31 -8.94 -45.07
C GLN A 436 18.80 -10.06 -45.97
N THR A 437 17.55 -10.47 -45.78
CA THR A 437 16.82 -11.40 -46.65
C THR A 437 15.45 -10.83 -46.98
N SER A 438 14.98 -11.02 -48.21
CA SER A 438 13.67 -10.53 -48.69
C SER A 438 13.03 -11.51 -49.67
N GLY A 439 11.76 -11.29 -49.97
CA GLY A 439 11.01 -11.94 -51.04
C GLY A 439 11.34 -11.37 -52.42
N SER A 440 10.35 -11.32 -53.30
CA SER A 440 10.48 -10.71 -54.63
C SER A 440 10.26 -9.19 -54.57
N ASP A 441 10.56 -8.50 -55.68
CA ASP A 441 10.21 -7.10 -55.96
C ASP A 441 10.65 -6.10 -54.87
N SER A 442 11.66 -6.48 -54.09
CA SER A 442 12.09 -5.80 -52.86
C SER A 442 13.29 -4.88 -53.09
N SER A 443 13.48 -3.89 -52.21
CA SER A 443 14.60 -2.93 -52.23
C SER A 443 15.53 -3.14 -51.04
N LEU A 444 16.84 -3.27 -51.27
CA LEU A 444 17.81 -3.58 -50.22
C LEU A 444 19.03 -2.65 -50.30
N THR A 445 19.28 -1.87 -49.25
CA THR A 445 20.47 -1.00 -49.12
C THR A 445 21.38 -1.47 -47.98
N ALA A 446 22.61 -1.84 -48.30
CA ALA A 446 23.58 -2.36 -47.34
C ALA A 446 24.59 -1.31 -46.87
N GLY A 447 24.80 -1.23 -45.56
CA GLY A 447 26.01 -0.65 -44.97
C GLY A 447 27.24 -1.52 -45.23
N TYR A 448 28.43 -0.97 -44.99
CA TYR A 448 29.73 -1.65 -45.21
C TYR A 448 29.76 -3.08 -44.66
N GLY A 449 30.29 -4.02 -45.45
CA GLY A 449 30.55 -5.40 -45.03
C GLY A 449 29.30 -6.24 -44.74
N SER A 450 28.13 -5.85 -45.26
CA SER A 450 26.87 -6.57 -45.04
C SER A 450 26.67 -7.71 -46.04
N THR A 451 25.68 -8.57 -45.80
CA THR A 451 25.22 -9.61 -46.75
C THR A 451 23.76 -9.38 -47.10
N GLN A 452 23.39 -9.43 -48.38
CA GLN A 452 22.04 -9.24 -48.89
C GLN A 452 21.58 -10.45 -49.71
N THR A 453 20.32 -10.86 -49.53
CA THR A 453 19.64 -11.87 -50.35
C THR A 453 18.24 -11.38 -50.72
N ALA A 454 17.86 -11.48 -51.99
CA ALA A 454 16.52 -11.20 -52.48
C ALA A 454 16.11 -12.23 -53.55
N GLN A 455 14.82 -12.33 -53.81
CA GLN A 455 14.26 -13.21 -54.84
C GLN A 455 14.12 -12.43 -56.16
N GLU A 456 13.05 -12.66 -56.92
CA GLU A 456 12.83 -12.10 -58.26
C GLU A 456 12.59 -10.57 -58.22
N GLY A 457 12.76 -9.87 -59.35
CA GLY A 457 12.39 -8.44 -59.54
C GLY A 457 13.10 -7.39 -58.65
N SER A 458 14.01 -7.82 -57.77
CA SER A 458 14.48 -7.02 -56.63
C SER A 458 15.64 -6.07 -56.97
N ASN A 459 15.85 -5.04 -56.16
CA ASN A 459 16.85 -3.99 -56.38
C ASN A 459 17.81 -3.87 -55.19
N LEU A 460 19.05 -4.32 -55.37
CA LEU A 460 20.07 -4.36 -54.34
C LEU A 460 21.13 -3.25 -54.56
N THR A 461 21.41 -2.47 -53.52
CA THR A 461 22.53 -1.52 -53.47
C THR A 461 23.49 -1.90 -52.35
N ALA A 462 24.66 -2.39 -52.72
CA ALA A 462 25.67 -2.88 -51.80
C ALA A 462 26.59 -1.76 -51.29
N GLY A 463 26.84 -1.72 -49.98
CA GLY A 463 27.90 -0.89 -49.38
C GLY A 463 29.30 -1.48 -49.63
N TYR A 464 30.35 -0.73 -49.31
CA TYR A 464 31.74 -1.18 -49.50
C TYR A 464 31.98 -2.57 -48.88
N GLY A 465 32.56 -3.49 -49.65
CA GLY A 465 32.89 -4.84 -49.20
C GLY A 465 31.69 -5.71 -48.81
N SER A 466 30.47 -5.36 -49.24
CA SER A 466 29.25 -6.12 -48.97
C SER A 466 28.97 -7.13 -50.09
N THR A 467 28.33 -8.25 -49.75
CA THR A 467 27.92 -9.28 -50.71
C THR A 467 26.41 -9.19 -50.98
N GLY A 468 26.02 -9.44 -52.23
CA GLY A 468 24.60 -9.45 -52.64
C GLY A 468 24.28 -10.65 -53.52
N THR A 469 23.21 -11.35 -53.20
CA THR A 469 22.61 -12.42 -54.01
C THR A 469 21.21 -11.95 -54.42
N ALA A 470 20.97 -11.87 -55.73
CA ALA A 470 19.69 -11.44 -56.30
C ALA A 470 19.08 -12.57 -57.13
N GLY A 471 17.75 -12.61 -57.25
CA GLY A 471 17.05 -13.57 -58.10
C GLY A 471 17.08 -13.20 -59.58
N VAL A 472 16.16 -13.79 -60.34
CA VAL A 472 15.97 -13.43 -61.75
C VAL A 472 15.39 -12.02 -61.89
N ASP A 473 15.64 -11.39 -63.04
CA ASP A 473 15.17 -10.05 -63.43
C ASP A 473 15.38 -8.93 -62.38
N SER A 474 16.36 -9.13 -61.50
CA SER A 474 16.74 -8.25 -60.40
C SER A 474 17.95 -7.38 -60.77
N SER A 475 18.08 -6.21 -60.15
CA SER A 475 19.25 -5.33 -60.30
C SER A 475 20.18 -5.39 -59.07
N LEU A 476 21.49 -5.35 -59.30
CA LEU A 476 22.52 -5.29 -58.26
C LEU A 476 23.54 -4.20 -58.58
N ILE A 477 23.52 -3.13 -57.80
CA ILE A 477 24.55 -2.10 -57.78
C ILE A 477 25.60 -2.50 -56.75
N ALA A 478 26.72 -3.03 -57.22
CA ALA A 478 27.86 -3.37 -56.37
C ALA A 478 28.49 -2.12 -55.76
N GLY A 479 28.76 -2.15 -54.46
CA GLY A 479 29.65 -1.20 -53.82
C GLY A 479 31.09 -1.43 -54.26
N TYR A 480 31.90 -0.38 -54.27
CA TYR A 480 33.35 -0.54 -54.42
C TYR A 480 33.90 -1.36 -53.24
N GLY A 481 34.66 -2.42 -53.49
CA GLY A 481 35.22 -3.29 -52.45
C GLY A 481 36.00 -4.47 -53.02
#